data_AF-A0A845PPU1-F1
#
_entry.id   AF-A0A845PPU1-F1
#
_cell.length_a   1.000
_cell.length_b   1.000
_cell.length_c   1.000
_cell.angle_alpha   90.00
_cell.angle_beta   90.00
_cell.angle_gamma   90.00
#
_symmetry.space_group_name_H-M   'P 1'
#
loop_
_entity.id
_entity.type
_entity.pdbx_description
1 polymer ?
#
loop_
_entity_poly.entity_id
_entity_poly.type
_entity_poly.pdbx_seq_one_letter_code
_entity_poly.pdbx_strand_id
1 'polypeptide(L)' 'MRFVCENKGIPISCSRPITGIHHDNFALEQSMREILKEIKNSNIRTDGLFLNADAGFDTNKFRDYCL' A
#
# COMPACT_ATOMS: atom_id res chain seq x y z
N MET A 1 2.60 -10.40 2.62
CA MET A 1 1.51 -9.49 3.04
C MET A 1 2.08 -8.08 3.08
N ARG A 2 1.35 -7.07 2.61
CA ARG A 2 1.81 -5.68 2.60
C ARG A 2 1.13 -4.88 3.71
N PHE A 3 1.84 -3.92 4.28
CA PHE A 3 1.35 -3.05 5.34
C PHE A 3 1.51 -1.59 4.93
N VAL A 4 0.54 -0.76 5.32
CA VAL A 4 0.73 0.69 5.38
C VAL A 4 0.80 1.08 6.84
N CYS A 5 1.84 1.83 7.17
CA CYS A 5 2.11 2.32 8.51
C CYS A 5 2.06 3.84 8.56
N GLU A 6 1.75 4.39 9.72
CA GLU A 6 1.92 5.82 9.98
C GLU A 6 3.40 6.16 10.27
N ASN A 7 3.71 7.43 10.55
CA ASN A 7 5.07 7.95 10.63
C ASN A 7 5.93 7.41 11.81
N LYS A 8 5.33 6.82 12.84
CA LYS A 8 6.02 6.08 13.92
C LYS A 8 6.08 4.57 13.67
N GLY A 9 5.65 4.11 12.50
CA GLY A 9 5.72 2.71 12.09
C GLY A 9 4.55 1.85 12.57
N ILE A 10 3.49 2.44 13.14
CA ILE A 10 2.29 1.70 13.56
C ILE A 10 1.47 1.30 12.30
N PRO A 11 1.16 0.00 12.10
CA PRO A 11 0.32 -0.42 10.98
C PRO A 11 -1.10 0.13 11.09
N ILE A 12 -1.61 0.72 10.01
CA ILE A 12 -2.98 1.28 9.94
C ILE A 12 -3.92 0.48 9.01
N SER A 13 -3.37 -0.29 8.07
CA SER A 13 -4.10 -1.26 7.24
C SER A 13 -3.10 -2.24 6.59
N CYS A 14 -3.59 -3.39 6.13
CA CYS A 14 -2.79 -4.41 5.49
C CYS A 14 -3.54 -5.07 4.32
N SER A 15 -2.79 -5.59 3.36
CA SER A 15 -3.38 -6.41 2.30
C SER A 15 -3.82 -7.76 2.84
N ARG A 16 -4.62 -8.49 2.07
CA ARG A 16 -4.78 -9.94 2.29
C ARG A 16 -3.42 -10.65 2.23
N PRO A 17 -3.28 -11.85 2.83
CA PRO A 17 -2.10 -12.69 2.66
C PRO A 17 -1.80 -12.92 1.18
N ILE A 18 -0.52 -12.81 0.81
CA ILE A 18 -0.02 -13.06 -0.55
C ILE A 18 0.92 -14.25 -0.45
N THR A 19 0.87 -15.16 -1.42
CA THR A 19 1.74 -16.34 -1.46
C THR A 19 3.21 -15.92 -1.58
N GLY A 20 4.13 -16.64 -0.94
CA GLY A 20 5.56 -16.28 -0.90
C GLY A 20 6.34 -16.58 -2.18
N ILE A 21 5.68 -17.12 -3.20
CA ILE A 21 6.29 -17.47 -4.50
C ILE A 21 6.22 -16.32 -5.52
N HIS A 22 5.76 -15.16 -5.10
CA HIS A 22 5.64 -13.98 -5.95
C HIS A 22 6.62 -12.88 -5.54
N HIS A 23 7.14 -12.14 -6.52
CA HIS A 23 7.98 -10.96 -6.29
C HIS A 23 7.17 -9.80 -5.66
N ASP A 24 7.88 -8.83 -5.08
CA ASP A 24 7.29 -7.71 -4.33
C ASP A 24 6.41 -6.76 -5.14
N ASN A 25 6.46 -6.82 -6.47
CA ASN A 25 5.61 -6.05 -7.38
C ASN A 25 4.36 -6.83 -7.83
N PHE A 26 4.25 -8.11 -7.48
CA PHE A 26 3.10 -8.92 -7.86
C PHE A 26 1.81 -8.38 -7.23
N ALA A 27 0.82 -8.13 -8.10
CA ALA A 27 -0.48 -7.59 -7.75
C ALA A 27 -0.41 -6.31 -6.89
N LEU A 28 0.65 -5.50 -7.07
CA LEU A 28 0.91 -4.33 -6.24
C LEU A 28 -0.28 -3.36 -6.24
N GLU A 29 -0.77 -2.96 -7.42
CA GLU A 29 -1.88 -2.00 -7.52
C GLU A 29 -3.16 -2.57 -6.92
N GLN A 30 -3.39 -3.88 -7.06
CA GLN A 30 -4.56 -4.54 -6.49
C GLN A 30 -4.50 -4.55 -4.97
N SER A 31 -3.37 -4.95 -4.40
CA SER A 31 -3.18 -4.95 -2.94
C SER A 31 -3.24 -3.54 -2.34
N MET A 32 -2.72 -2.54 -3.05
CA MET A 32 -2.79 -1.14 -2.63
C MET A 32 -4.21 -0.57 -2.72
N ARG A 33 -4.99 -0.95 -3.74
CA ARG A 33 -6.42 -0.60 -3.80
C ARG A 33 -7.20 -1.13 -2.61
N GLU A 34 -6.95 -2.37 -2.20
CA GLU A 34 -7.62 -2.99 -1.05
C GLU A 34 -7.29 -2.23 0.24
N ILE A 35 -6.01 -1.98 0.50
CA ILE A 35 -5.53 -1.21 1.66
C ILE A 35 -6.15 0.19 1.68
N LEU A 36 -6.08 0.92 0.56
CA LEU A 36 -6.61 2.29 0.50
C LEU A 36 -8.13 2.33 0.65
N LYS A 37 -8.85 1.31 0.18
CA LYS A 37 -10.30 1.18 0.40
C LYS A 37 -10.61 1.02 1.88
N GLU A 38 -9.85 0.22 2.61
CA GLU A 38 -10.01 0.08 4.07
C GLU A 38 -9.71 1.39 4.79
N ILE A 39 -8.62 2.08 4.44
CA ILE A 39 -8.26 3.37 5.03
C ILE A 39 -9.36 4.41 4.75
N LYS A 40 -9.91 4.46 3.53
CA LYS A 40 -11.03 5.38 3.20
C LYS A 40 -12.31 5.07 3.95
N ASN A 41 -12.57 3.80 4.24
CA ASN A 41 -13.73 3.38 5.03
C ASN A 41 -13.49 3.56 6.55
N SER A 42 -12.23 3.65 6.96
CA SER A 42 -11.86 4.01 8.33
C SER A 42 -12.03 5.51 8.52
N ASN A 43 -12.47 5.94 9.70
CA ASN A 43 -12.57 7.38 10.02
C ASN A 43 -11.19 8.01 10.33
N ILE A 44 -10.12 7.50 9.70
CA ILE A 44 -8.75 7.96 9.86
C ILE A 44 -8.54 9.13 8.93
N ARG A 45 -7.98 10.23 9.47
CA ARG A 45 -7.59 11.39 8.68
C ARG A 45 -6.47 11.00 7.72
N THR A 46 -6.65 11.28 6.43
CA THR A 46 -5.67 10.97 5.37
C THR A 46 -4.97 12.21 4.80
N ASP A 47 -5.30 13.39 5.29
CA ASP A 47 -4.66 14.64 4.87
C ASP A 47 -3.15 14.60 5.15
N GLY A 48 -2.35 14.91 4.14
CA GLY A 48 -0.89 14.91 4.24
C GLY A 48 -0.24 13.52 4.26
N LEU A 49 -1.00 12.45 3.99
CA LEU A 49 -0.43 11.12 3.80
C LEU A 49 0.46 11.12 2.53
N PHE A 50 1.70 10.66 2.68
CA PHE A 50 2.60 10.41 1.56
C PHE A 50 3.06 8.95 1.60
N LEU A 51 3.32 8.38 0.42
CA LEU A 51 3.77 7.01 0.30
C LEU A 51 5.30 6.95 0.37
N ASN A 52 5.83 6.44 1.48
CA ASN A 52 7.24 6.12 1.60
C ASN A 52 7.47 4.64 1.24
N ALA A 53 7.59 4.36 -0.06
CA ALA A 53 7.83 3.00 -0.56
C ALA A 53 9.30 2.80 -0.94
N ASP A 54 9.79 1.57 -0.75
CA ASP A 54 11.13 1.18 -1.21
C ASP A 54 11.22 1.22 -2.75
N ALA A 55 12.44 1.34 -3.28
CA ALA A 55 12.72 1.36 -4.71
C ALA A 55 12.15 0.14 -5.46
N GLY A 56 11.98 -1.02 -4.80
CA GLY A 56 11.33 -2.20 -5.39
C GLY A 56 9.86 -1.99 -5.81
N PHE A 57 9.18 -0.98 -5.26
CA PHE A 57 7.79 -0.62 -5.61
C PHE A 57 7.71 0.40 -6.74
N ASP A 58 8.85 0.97 -7.15
CA ASP A 58 8.94 2.08 -8.09
C ASP A 58 8.81 1.64 -9.56
N THR A 59 7.66 1.05 -9.89
CA THR A 59 7.32 0.59 -11.24
C THR A 59 6.52 1.65 -11.98
N ASN A 60 6.68 1.73 -13.31
CA ASN A 60 5.90 2.68 -14.14
C ASN A 60 4.38 2.52 -13.90
N LYS A 61 3.92 1.27 -13.84
CA LYS A 61 2.50 0.97 -13.62
C LYS A 61 1.99 1.44 -12.26
N PHE A 62 2.82 1.37 -11.23
CA PHE A 62 2.45 1.84 -9.90
C PHE A 62 2.53 3.36 -9.77
N ARG A 63 3.48 4.01 -10.45
CA ARG A 63 3.50 5.47 -10.61
C ARG A 63 2.21 5.96 -11.27
N ASP A 64 1.80 5.36 -12.39
CA ASP A 64 0.57 5.71 -13.10
C ASP A 64 -0.68 5.50 -12.24
N TYR A 65 -0.65 4.51 -11.33
CA TYR A 65 -1.72 4.27 -10.38
C TYR A 65 -1.80 5.34 -9.27
N CYS A 66 -0.68 6.01 -8.95
CA CYS A 66 -0.61 7.03 -7.90
C CYS A 66 -0.89 8.46 -8.41
N LEU A 67 -0.91 8.68 -9.73
CA LEU A 67 -1.27 9.95 -10.38
C LEU A 67 -2.79 10.09 -10.52
#